data_AF-A0A536GK90-F1
#
_entry.id   AF-A0A536GK90-F1
#
_cell.length_a   1.000
_cell.length_b   1.000
_cell.length_c   1.000
_cell.angle_alpha   90.00
_cell.angle_beta   90.00
_cell.angle_gamma   90.00
#
_symmetry.space_group_name_H-M   'P 1'
#
loop_
_entity.id
_entity.type
_entity.pdbx_description
1 polymer ?
#
loop_
_entity_poly.entity_id
_entity_poly.type
_entity_poly.pdbx_seq_one_letter_code
_entity_poly.pdbx_strand_id
1 'polypeptide(L)'
;MKDTLNDPPCNSAQLQVAHSKERGNLDFQLENPKLTYHALVLDAILRQSLVTVRSLGRRGLRVAAAEASNKLGGVSTPPTFSSRWCQQKFIAPSYEQSTEPFLTYLEQMLDQTGARVLITSSDGTLALIRQHRKQLERRVAVALAKDPALGIAINKDQTLEIATQLGIAVPRGVKVGSVNEVSAALHEIGLPAVIKPIESWLWGEQQGARLVCKLVTTPEEARRQ
;
A
#
# COMPACT_ATOMS: atom_id res chain seq x y z
N MET A 1 63.07 31.69 -1.42
CA MET A 1 62.19 32.88 -1.54
C MET A 1 60.77 32.35 -1.71
N LYS A 2 59.97 32.44 -0.63
CA LYS A 2 58.49 32.31 -0.53
C LYS A 2 57.88 30.95 -0.92
N ASP A 3 57.45 30.12 0.03
CA ASP A 3 56.17 30.17 0.77
C ASP A 3 54.97 30.01 -0.17
N THR A 4 54.20 28.92 -0.17
CA THR A 4 53.13 28.62 0.81
C THR A 4 52.50 27.27 0.40
N LEU A 5 52.46 26.25 1.25
CA LEU A 5 51.28 25.80 2.02
C LEU A 5 49.93 26.09 1.35
N ASN A 6 49.24 25.05 0.88
CA ASN A 6 47.85 24.82 1.30
C ASN A 6 47.38 23.39 0.97
N ASP A 7 47.00 22.71 2.05
CA ASP A 7 46.19 21.50 2.14
C ASP A 7 44.82 21.64 1.42
N PRO A 8 44.12 20.52 1.15
CA PRO A 8 42.95 20.50 0.29
C PRO A 8 41.76 21.25 0.90
N PRO A 9 40.84 21.81 0.11
CA PRO A 9 39.61 22.35 0.66
C PRO A 9 38.72 21.20 1.15
N CYS A 10 38.74 21.02 2.46
CA CYS A 10 37.64 20.50 3.26
C CYS A 10 36.37 21.28 2.88
N ASN A 11 35.43 20.65 2.18
CA ASN A 11 34.08 21.19 2.07
C ASN A 11 33.20 20.49 3.11
N SER A 12 33.24 21.01 4.32
CA SER A 12 32.22 20.81 5.33
C SER A 12 30.91 21.43 4.83
N ALA A 13 30.08 20.65 4.16
CA ALA A 13 28.70 21.03 3.89
C ALA A 13 27.82 20.55 5.06
N GLN A 14 27.67 21.40 6.08
CA GLN A 14 26.50 21.37 6.94
C GLN A 14 25.29 21.81 6.09
N LEU A 15 24.51 20.85 5.59
CA LEU A 15 23.14 21.13 5.18
C LEU A 15 22.21 20.70 6.32
N GLN A 16 21.83 21.73 7.08
CA GLN A 16 20.83 21.68 8.12
C GLN A 16 19.53 21.12 7.55
N VAL A 17 18.86 20.26 8.33
CA VAL A 17 17.51 19.81 8.07
C VAL A 17 16.61 21.05 8.01
N ALA A 18 16.12 21.39 6.82
CA ALA A 18 15.02 22.33 6.68
C ALA A 18 13.78 21.69 7.31
N HIS A 19 13.55 21.97 8.60
CA HIS A 19 12.24 21.85 9.20
C HIS A 19 11.34 22.94 8.62
N SER A 20 10.86 22.76 7.39
CA SER A 20 9.71 23.50 6.88
C SER A 20 8.45 22.96 7.54
N LYS A 21 8.17 23.50 8.73
CA LYS A 21 6.87 23.48 9.38
C LYS A 21 5.91 24.37 8.60
N GLU A 22 5.49 23.91 7.43
CA GLU A 22 4.27 24.43 6.80
C GLU A 22 3.38 23.23 6.50
N ARG A 23 2.70 22.76 7.56
CA ARG A 23 1.50 21.94 7.41
C ARG A 23 0.45 22.84 6.80
N GLY A 24 0.42 22.92 5.46
CA GLY A 24 -0.68 23.52 4.72
C GLY A 24 -1.98 22.94 5.26
N ASN A 25 -2.83 23.81 5.81
CA ASN A 25 -4.11 23.44 6.35
C ASN A 25 -5.02 23.12 5.16
N LEU A 26 -5.08 21.84 4.76
CA LEU A 26 -6.05 21.37 3.81
C LEU A 26 -7.38 21.29 4.57
N ASP A 27 -8.19 22.33 4.46
CA ASP A 27 -9.46 22.42 5.19
C ASP A 27 -10.45 21.36 4.69
N PHE A 28 -10.71 20.35 5.51
CA PHE A 28 -11.87 19.47 5.37
C PHE A 28 -12.72 19.55 6.64
N GLN A 29 -14.02 19.76 6.47
CA GLN A 29 -14.97 19.88 7.58
C GLN A 29 -15.46 18.50 8.03
N LEU A 30 -15.35 18.22 9.33
CA LEU A 30 -16.01 17.07 9.92
C LEU A 30 -17.51 17.34 10.00
N GLU A 31 -18.34 16.34 9.64
CA GLU A 31 -19.80 16.43 9.87
C GLU A 31 -20.11 16.58 11.38
N ASN A 32 -19.20 16.14 12.26
CA ASN A 32 -19.28 16.39 13.70
C ASN A 32 -17.89 16.38 14.40
N PRO A 33 -17.31 17.55 14.73
CA PRO A 33 -15.94 17.67 15.23
C PRO A 33 -15.73 17.15 16.67
N LYS A 34 -16.80 16.77 17.39
CA LYS A 34 -16.71 16.19 18.73
C LYS A 34 -16.71 14.66 18.75
N LEU A 35 -16.81 13.99 17.60
CA LEU A 35 -16.95 12.54 17.53
C LEU A 35 -15.64 11.83 17.17
N THR A 36 -15.22 10.92 18.05
CA THR A 36 -14.11 9.98 17.79
C THR A 36 -14.58 8.81 16.93
N TYR A 37 -13.90 8.50 15.84
CA TYR A 37 -14.24 7.34 15.01
C TYR A 37 -13.61 6.04 15.56
N HIS A 38 -14.29 4.90 15.39
CA HIS A 38 -13.73 3.61 15.78
C HIS A 38 -12.76 3.09 14.72
N ALA A 39 -13.04 3.36 13.44
CA ALA A 39 -12.18 2.98 12.34
C ALA A 39 -12.16 4.04 11.23
N LEU A 40 -10.99 4.19 10.61
CA LEU A 40 -10.79 4.82 9.31
C LEU A 40 -10.46 3.72 8.30
N VAL A 41 -11.28 3.57 7.26
CA VAL A 41 -11.12 2.54 6.21
C VAL A 41 -10.65 3.21 4.92
N LEU A 42 -9.50 2.79 4.39
CA LEU A 42 -8.98 3.28 3.12
C LEU A 42 -9.55 2.50 1.92
N ASP A 43 -9.26 2.98 0.71
CA ASP A 43 -9.65 2.38 -0.57
C ASP A 43 -11.18 2.27 -0.73
N ALA A 44 -11.89 3.36 -0.44
CA ALA A 44 -13.35 3.40 -0.42
C ALA A 44 -14.02 2.98 -1.74
N ILE A 45 -13.31 2.96 -2.87
CA ILE A 45 -13.81 2.48 -4.16
C ILE A 45 -13.97 0.95 -4.20
N LEU A 46 -13.23 0.24 -3.34
CA LEU A 46 -13.18 -1.21 -3.35
C LEU A 46 -14.35 -1.85 -2.60
N ARG A 47 -14.77 -3.02 -3.07
CA ARG A 47 -15.91 -3.76 -2.50
C ARG A 47 -15.64 -4.22 -1.07
N GLN A 48 -14.40 -4.63 -0.78
CA GLN A 48 -13.97 -5.03 0.56
C GLN A 48 -14.11 -3.87 1.57
N SER A 49 -13.80 -2.63 1.18
CA SER A 49 -13.97 -1.45 2.04
C SER A 49 -15.45 -1.22 2.38
N LEU A 50 -16.32 -1.33 1.38
CA LEU A 50 -17.78 -1.23 1.59
C LEU A 50 -18.30 -2.31 2.56
N VAL A 51 -17.83 -3.55 2.41
CA VAL A 51 -18.21 -4.65 3.29
C VAL A 51 -17.69 -4.43 4.71
N THR A 52 -16.44 -3.97 4.86
CA THR A 52 -15.84 -3.62 6.15
C THR A 52 -16.64 -2.54 6.86
N VAL A 53 -16.92 -1.42 6.19
CA VAL A 53 -17.72 -0.32 6.74
C VAL A 53 -19.11 -0.80 7.18
N ARG A 54 -19.79 -1.61 6.35
CA ARG A 54 -21.12 -2.16 6.70
C ARG A 54 -21.05 -3.13 7.88
N SER A 55 -20.02 -3.96 7.95
CA SER A 55 -19.84 -4.94 9.03
C SER A 55 -19.62 -4.26 10.39
N LEU A 56 -18.75 -3.24 10.42
CA LEU A 56 -18.47 -2.45 11.62
C LEU A 56 -19.67 -1.58 12.01
N GLY A 57 -20.29 -0.89 11.04
CA GLY A 57 -21.46 -0.06 11.29
C GLY A 57 -22.62 -0.85 11.90
N ARG A 58 -22.94 -2.04 11.36
CA ARG A 58 -23.98 -2.92 11.92
C ARG A 58 -23.77 -3.32 13.39
N ARG A 59 -22.53 -3.19 13.90
CA ARG A 59 -22.17 -3.43 15.30
C ARG A 59 -22.17 -2.14 16.15
N GLY A 60 -22.74 -1.05 15.63
CA GLY A 60 -22.79 0.24 16.31
C GLY A 60 -21.49 1.05 16.26
N LEU A 61 -20.50 0.62 15.47
CA LEU A 61 -19.24 1.33 15.37
C LEU A 61 -19.33 2.49 14.38
N ARG A 62 -18.84 3.66 14.81
CA ARG A 62 -18.62 4.84 13.96
C ARG A 62 -17.43 4.61 13.02
N VAL A 63 -17.65 4.75 11.71
CA VAL A 63 -16.64 4.48 10.69
C VAL A 63 -16.52 5.63 9.70
N ALA A 64 -15.30 6.09 9.49
CA ALA A 64 -14.94 7.00 8.41
C ALA A 64 -14.30 6.20 7.26
N ALA A 65 -14.40 6.71 6.04
CA ALA A 65 -13.73 6.12 4.88
C ALA A 65 -12.99 7.18 4.07
N ALA A 66 -11.88 6.77 3.44
CA ALA A 66 -11.10 7.62 2.56
C ALA A 66 -10.78 6.93 1.23
N GLU A 67 -10.64 7.72 0.17
CA GLU A 67 -10.14 7.28 -1.13
C GLU A 67 -9.06 8.24 -1.64
N ALA A 68 -8.05 7.73 -2.31
CA ALA A 68 -7.07 8.55 -3.01
C ALA A 68 -7.62 9.03 -4.35
N SER A 69 -7.42 10.30 -4.69
CA SER A 69 -8.03 10.93 -5.86
C SER A 69 -7.71 10.22 -7.18
N ASN A 70 -6.50 9.68 -7.33
CA ASN A 70 -6.07 8.90 -8.50
C ASN A 70 -6.83 7.58 -8.67
N LYS A 71 -7.42 7.03 -7.62
CA LYS A 71 -8.16 5.76 -7.68
C LYS A 71 -9.62 5.91 -8.07
N LEU A 72 -10.12 7.15 -8.16
CA LEU A 72 -11.52 7.40 -8.53
C LEU A 72 -11.85 6.99 -9.97
N GLY A 73 -10.90 7.03 -10.91
CA GLY A 73 -11.07 6.48 -12.26
C GLY A 73 -12.29 7.01 -13.02
N GLY A 74 -12.66 8.28 -12.82
CA GLY A 74 -13.86 8.90 -13.42
C GLY A 74 -15.18 8.61 -12.70
N VAL A 75 -15.16 7.84 -11.61
CA VAL A 75 -16.33 7.61 -10.75
C VAL A 75 -16.56 8.85 -9.88
N SER A 76 -17.78 9.38 -9.90
CA SER A 76 -18.17 10.57 -9.12
C SER A 76 -18.22 10.31 -7.62
N THR A 77 -18.52 9.08 -7.18
CA THR A 77 -18.59 8.73 -5.76
C THR A 77 -18.23 7.26 -5.51
N PRO A 78 -17.20 6.97 -4.70
CA PRO A 78 -16.89 5.62 -4.24
C PRO A 78 -18.09 4.91 -3.60
N PRO A 79 -18.37 3.63 -3.88
CA PRO A 79 -19.52 2.92 -3.33
C PRO A 79 -19.59 2.91 -1.79
N THR A 80 -18.44 2.91 -1.12
CA THR A 80 -18.37 2.98 0.35
C THR A 80 -18.96 4.27 0.89
N PHE A 81 -18.78 5.40 0.18
CA PHE A 81 -19.31 6.71 0.59
C PHE A 81 -20.83 6.80 0.51
N SER A 82 -21.48 5.97 -0.30
CA SER A 82 -22.94 5.89 -0.37
C SER A 82 -23.54 4.98 0.71
N SER A 83 -22.72 4.31 1.51
CA SER A 83 -23.20 3.48 2.62
C SER A 83 -23.66 4.37 3.78
N ARG A 84 -24.88 4.14 4.30
CA ARG A 84 -25.36 4.80 5.53
C ARG A 84 -24.47 4.58 6.77
N TRP A 85 -23.57 3.59 6.71
CA TRP A 85 -22.63 3.26 7.77
C TRP A 85 -21.29 4.01 7.64
N CYS A 86 -21.08 4.73 6.53
CA CYS A 86 -19.95 5.63 6.33
C CYS A 86 -20.35 7.03 6.84
N GLN A 87 -19.86 7.39 8.03
CA GLN A 87 -20.26 8.63 8.73
C GLN A 87 -19.38 9.82 8.39
N GLN A 88 -18.22 9.60 7.78
CA GLN A 88 -17.34 10.65 7.27
C GLN A 88 -16.57 10.15 6.06
N LYS A 89 -16.37 11.04 5.09
CA LYS A 89 -15.79 10.73 3.78
C LYS A 89 -14.62 11.66 3.53
N PHE A 90 -13.54 11.12 2.99
CA PHE A 90 -12.36 11.91 2.65
C PHE A 90 -11.83 11.54 1.27
N ILE A 91 -11.43 12.55 0.50
CA ILE A 91 -10.64 12.35 -0.72
C ILE A 91 -9.22 12.84 -0.44
N ALA A 92 -8.28 11.91 -0.38
CA ALA A 92 -6.88 12.19 -0.18
C ALA A 92 -6.17 12.48 -1.52
N PRO A 93 -5.04 13.21 -1.51
CA PRO A 93 -4.17 13.35 -2.67
C PRO A 93 -3.73 12.01 -3.25
N SER A 94 -3.25 12.00 -4.50
CA SER A 94 -2.65 10.80 -5.08
C SER A 94 -1.38 10.39 -4.33
N TYR A 95 -1.12 9.08 -4.25
CA TYR A 95 0.12 8.51 -3.74
C TYR A 95 0.99 7.86 -4.84
N GLU A 96 0.62 7.99 -6.12
CA GLU A 96 1.33 7.30 -7.22
C GLU A 96 2.67 7.92 -7.59
N GLN A 97 2.81 9.24 -7.48
CA GLN A 97 4.03 9.97 -7.87
C GLN A 97 4.87 10.42 -6.66
N SER A 98 4.21 10.68 -5.53
CA SER A 98 4.84 10.99 -4.25
C SER A 98 3.88 10.59 -3.14
N THR A 99 4.42 9.98 -2.10
CA THR A 99 3.65 9.45 -0.98
C THR A 99 3.36 10.51 0.08
N GLU A 100 4.18 11.56 0.13
CA GLU A 100 4.27 12.56 1.17
C GLU A 100 2.98 13.41 1.28
N PRO A 101 2.36 13.88 0.18
CA PRO A 101 1.08 14.58 0.25
C PRO A 101 -0.02 13.68 0.82
N PHE A 102 -0.09 12.42 0.38
CA PHE A 102 -1.07 11.46 0.89
C PHE A 102 -0.83 11.16 2.38
N LEU A 103 0.41 10.94 2.80
CA LEU A 103 0.76 10.66 4.19
C LEU A 103 0.46 11.84 5.10
N THR A 104 0.80 13.06 4.68
CA THR A 104 0.49 14.29 5.43
C THR A 104 -1.02 14.43 5.61
N TYR A 105 -1.78 14.20 4.54
CA TYR A 105 -3.24 14.23 4.59
C TYR A 105 -3.81 13.12 5.48
N LEU A 106 -3.24 11.91 5.43
CA LEU A 106 -3.64 10.80 6.29
C LEU A 106 -3.39 11.11 7.77
N GLU A 107 -2.24 11.68 8.13
CA GLU A 107 -1.98 12.09 9.51
C GLU A 107 -2.99 13.13 9.99
N GLN A 108 -3.32 14.12 9.15
CA GLN A 108 -4.37 15.10 9.44
C GLN A 108 -5.74 14.44 9.64
N MET A 109 -6.13 13.50 8.77
CA MET A 109 -7.37 12.75 8.92
C MET A 109 -7.41 11.98 10.25
N LEU A 110 -6.31 11.34 10.63
CA LEU A 110 -6.21 10.59 11.88
C LEU A 110 -6.32 11.52 13.09
N ASP A 111 -5.61 12.65 13.08
CA ASP A 111 -5.64 13.63 14.17
C ASP A 111 -7.05 14.25 14.33
N GLN A 112 -7.73 14.55 13.23
CA GLN A 112 -9.06 15.15 13.25
C GLN A 112 -10.17 14.15 13.62
N THR A 113 -10.10 12.92 13.11
CA THR A 113 -11.14 11.90 13.39
C THR A 113 -10.95 11.21 14.73
N GLY A 114 -9.74 11.24 15.29
CA GLY A 114 -9.36 10.41 16.43
C GLY A 114 -9.59 8.92 16.18
N ALA A 115 -9.51 8.47 14.93
CA ALA A 115 -9.79 7.08 14.57
C ALA A 115 -8.90 6.12 15.37
N ARG A 116 -9.50 5.13 16.02
CA ARG A 116 -8.75 4.16 16.85
C ARG A 116 -8.01 3.12 16.03
N VAL A 117 -8.56 2.76 14.87
CA VAL A 117 -8.00 1.73 13.98
C VAL A 117 -7.95 2.24 12.54
N LEU A 118 -6.84 2.00 11.85
CA LEU A 118 -6.67 2.23 10.41
C LEU A 118 -6.72 0.89 9.68
N ILE A 119 -7.61 0.79 8.69
CA ILE A 119 -7.80 -0.41 7.87
C ILE A 119 -7.47 -0.10 6.43
N THR A 120 -6.51 -0.81 5.85
CA THR A 120 -6.20 -0.78 4.42
C THR A 120 -6.90 -1.93 3.71
N SER A 121 -7.26 -1.72 2.45
CA SER A 121 -8.06 -2.67 1.68
C SER A 121 -7.47 -2.95 0.29
N SER A 122 -6.31 -2.37 -0.06
CA SER A 122 -5.58 -2.68 -1.29
C SER A 122 -4.10 -2.99 -1.00
N ASP A 123 -3.44 -3.70 -1.92
CA ASP A 123 -2.00 -3.98 -1.81
C ASP A 123 -1.18 -2.68 -1.82
N GLY A 124 -1.63 -1.65 -2.56
CA GLY A 124 -0.93 -0.37 -2.66
C GLY A 124 -0.95 0.40 -1.34
N THR A 125 -2.13 0.61 -0.75
CA THR A 125 -2.22 1.26 0.58
C THR A 125 -1.62 0.38 1.66
N LEU A 126 -1.80 -0.94 1.61
CA LEU A 126 -1.16 -1.87 2.55
C LEU A 126 0.36 -1.68 2.55
N ALA A 127 0.99 -1.67 1.38
CA ALA A 127 2.43 -1.53 1.27
C ALA A 127 2.91 -0.14 1.72
N LEU A 128 2.17 0.92 1.39
CA LEU A 128 2.45 2.28 1.89
C LEU A 128 2.36 2.38 3.42
N ILE A 129 1.26 1.89 4.00
CA ILE A 129 1.04 1.91 5.45
C ILE A 129 2.06 1.03 6.17
N ARG A 130 2.45 -0.10 5.58
CA ARG A 130 3.53 -0.96 6.11
C ARG A 130 4.85 -0.21 6.15
N GLN A 131 5.23 0.51 5.08
CA GLN A 131 6.46 1.30 5.02
C GLN A 131 6.50 2.41 6.09
N HIS A 132 5.37 3.07 6.34
CA HIS A 132 5.26 4.17 7.32
C HIS A 132 4.68 3.73 8.68
N ARG A 133 4.65 2.43 8.96
CA ARG A 133 3.95 1.86 10.12
C ARG A 133 4.38 2.48 11.44
N LYS A 134 5.69 2.58 11.69
CA LYS A 134 6.24 3.15 12.94
C LYS A 134 5.81 4.60 13.17
N GLN A 135 5.62 5.37 12.10
CA GLN A 135 5.18 6.76 12.16
C GLN A 135 3.67 6.83 12.45
N LEU A 136 2.88 5.99 11.78
CA LEU A 136 1.42 5.95 11.91
C LEU A 136 0.96 5.35 13.24
N GLU A 137 1.65 4.33 13.76
CA GLU A 137 1.33 3.68 15.04
C GLU A 137 1.48 4.60 16.26
N ARG A 138 2.10 5.78 16.08
CA ARG A 138 2.09 6.84 17.11
C ARG A 138 0.71 7.50 17.27
N ARG A 139 -0.18 7.33 16.29
CA ARG A 139 -1.50 8.00 16.23
C ARG A 139 -2.66 7.02 16.23
N VAL A 140 -2.49 5.85 15.60
CA VAL A 140 -3.58 4.90 15.33
C VAL A 140 -3.11 3.46 15.42
N ALA A 141 -3.98 2.54 15.85
CA ALA A 141 -3.69 1.12 15.69
C ALA A 141 -3.81 0.72 14.21
N VAL A 142 -2.73 0.26 13.60
CA VAL A 142 -2.74 -0.20 12.21
C VAL A 142 -3.23 -1.66 12.18
N ALA A 143 -4.32 -1.92 11.46
CA ALA A 143 -4.91 -3.26 11.31
C ALA A 143 -4.13 -4.15 10.33
N LEU A 144 -2.82 -4.28 10.55
CA LEU A 144 -1.91 -5.14 9.79
C LEU A 144 -1.21 -6.11 10.74
N ALA A 145 -1.01 -7.34 10.27
CA ALA A 145 -0.16 -8.32 10.97
C ALA A 145 1.26 -7.78 11.15
N LYS A 146 2.02 -8.34 12.11
CA LYS A 146 3.43 -7.98 12.32
C LYS A 146 4.24 -8.26 11.05
N ASP A 147 5.27 -7.45 10.81
CA ASP A 147 6.06 -7.46 9.58
C ASP A 147 6.60 -8.83 9.14
N PRO A 148 7.09 -9.72 10.02
CA PRO A 148 7.56 -11.04 9.58
C PRO A 148 6.44 -11.88 8.96
N ALA A 149 5.27 -11.93 9.61
CA ALA A 149 4.12 -12.70 9.11
C ALA A 149 3.52 -12.05 7.86
N LEU A 150 3.44 -10.71 7.82
CA LEU A 150 2.95 -9.99 6.67
C LEU A 150 3.87 -10.15 5.46
N GLY A 151 5.19 -10.11 5.68
CA GLY A 151 6.21 -10.33 4.64
C GLY A 151 6.03 -11.68 3.95
N ILE A 152 5.87 -12.75 4.73
CA ILE A 152 5.58 -14.09 4.19
C ILE A 152 4.30 -14.05 3.36
N ALA A 153 3.21 -13.49 3.90
CA ALA A 153 1.88 -13.52 3.26
C ALA A 153 1.80 -12.78 1.92
N ILE A 154 2.59 -11.72 1.71
CA ILE A 154 2.57 -10.96 0.45
C ILE A 154 3.55 -11.51 -0.60
N ASN A 155 4.49 -12.36 -0.18
CA ASN A 155 5.50 -12.97 -1.04
C ASN A 155 5.11 -14.42 -1.35
N LYS A 156 4.74 -14.70 -2.60
CA LYS A 156 4.24 -16.04 -2.98
C LYS A 156 5.26 -17.14 -2.77
N ASP A 157 6.54 -16.87 -3.00
CA ASP A 157 7.59 -17.87 -2.78
C ASP A 157 7.66 -18.27 -1.31
N GLN A 158 7.74 -17.27 -0.41
CA GLN A 158 7.78 -17.50 1.03
C GLN A 158 6.48 -18.15 1.55
N THR A 159 5.32 -17.72 1.06
CA THR A 159 4.03 -18.32 1.41
C THR A 159 4.00 -19.80 1.05
N LEU A 160 4.43 -20.16 -0.18
CA LEU A 160 4.41 -21.54 -0.66
C LEU A 160 5.47 -22.41 0.02
N GLU A 161 6.65 -21.84 0.32
CA GLU A 161 7.69 -22.50 1.08
C GLU A 161 7.21 -22.90 2.48
N ILE A 162 6.62 -21.95 3.22
CA ILE A 162 6.05 -22.21 4.55
C ILE A 162 4.90 -23.21 4.48
N ALA A 163 4.01 -23.11 3.49
CA ALA A 163 2.93 -24.07 3.30
C ALA A 163 3.47 -25.50 3.11
N THR A 164 4.53 -25.66 2.32
CA THR A 164 5.20 -26.95 2.09
C THR A 164 5.81 -27.50 3.39
N GLN A 165 6.52 -26.67 4.16
CA GLN A 165 7.10 -27.06 5.44
C GLN A 165 6.04 -27.52 6.46
N LEU A 166 4.83 -26.94 6.39
CA LEU A 166 3.70 -27.31 7.24
C LEU A 166 2.89 -28.51 6.72
N GLY A 167 3.30 -29.13 5.60
CA GLY A 167 2.57 -30.25 4.99
C GLY A 167 1.25 -29.85 4.33
N ILE A 168 1.06 -28.57 4.02
CA ILE A 168 -0.10 -28.06 3.28
C ILE A 168 0.17 -28.26 1.79
N ALA A 169 -0.80 -28.83 1.07
CA ALA A 169 -0.70 -29.00 -0.37
C ALA A 169 -0.54 -27.66 -1.09
N VAL A 170 0.48 -27.56 -1.95
CA VAL A 170 0.77 -26.37 -2.76
C VAL A 170 0.57 -26.66 -4.25
N PRO A 171 0.18 -25.67 -5.06
CA PRO A 171 0.13 -25.85 -6.51
C PRO A 171 1.53 -26.14 -7.06
N ARG A 172 1.61 -27.05 -8.02
CA ARG A 172 2.84 -27.30 -8.77
C ARG A 172 3.27 -26.02 -9.49
N GLY A 173 4.51 -25.60 -9.29
CA GLY A 173 5.05 -24.38 -9.88
C GLY A 173 6.57 -24.38 -9.85
N VAL A 174 7.15 -23.60 -10.76
CA VAL A 174 8.60 -23.36 -10.83
C VAL A 174 8.86 -21.87 -10.75
N LYS A 175 9.95 -21.50 -10.08
CA LYS A 175 10.43 -20.12 -10.05
C LYS A 175 11.15 -19.81 -11.36
N VAL A 176 10.83 -18.66 -11.94
CA VAL A 176 11.45 -18.17 -13.18
C VAL A 176 12.07 -16.81 -12.86
N GLY A 177 13.40 -16.73 -12.92
CA GLY A 177 14.15 -15.50 -12.67
C GLY A 177 14.46 -14.71 -13.95
N SER A 178 14.36 -15.34 -15.12
CA SER A 178 14.67 -14.72 -16.40
C SER A 178 13.84 -15.30 -17.55
N VAL A 179 13.67 -14.54 -18.64
CA VAL A 179 12.95 -14.98 -19.85
C VAL A 179 13.57 -16.26 -20.45
N ASN A 180 14.87 -16.48 -20.27
CA ASN A 180 15.58 -17.66 -20.79
C ASN A 180 15.14 -18.96 -20.11
N GLU A 181 14.66 -18.89 -18.86
CA GLU A 181 14.21 -20.06 -18.09
C GLU A 181 12.79 -20.49 -18.46
N VAL A 182 12.01 -19.64 -19.15
CA VAL A 182 10.60 -19.89 -19.49
C VAL A 182 10.43 -21.20 -20.27
N SER A 183 11.35 -21.52 -21.19
CA SER A 183 11.25 -22.74 -21.99
C SER A 183 11.38 -24.01 -21.15
N ALA A 184 12.33 -24.02 -20.21
CA ALA A 184 12.50 -25.15 -19.28
C ALA A 184 11.31 -25.25 -18.31
N ALA A 185 10.84 -24.10 -17.82
CA ALA A 185 9.66 -24.02 -16.97
C ALA A 185 8.40 -24.58 -17.63
N LEU A 186 8.17 -24.28 -18.91
CA LEU A 186 7.03 -24.83 -19.66
C LEU A 186 7.17 -26.31 -19.97
N HIS A 187 8.40 -26.80 -20.17
CA HIS A 187 8.63 -28.24 -20.33
C HIS A 187 8.26 -29.01 -19.06
N GLU A 188 8.51 -28.43 -17.88
CA GLU A 188 8.10 -29.03 -16.62
C GLU A 188 6.60 -28.85 -16.37
N ILE A 189 6.09 -27.61 -16.40
CA ILE A 189 4.73 -27.26 -15.97
C ILE A 189 3.66 -27.63 -17.01
N GLY A 190 3.99 -27.62 -18.29
CA GLY A 190 3.03 -27.79 -19.37
C GLY A 190 2.14 -26.57 -19.59
N LEU A 191 1.36 -26.61 -20.67
CA LEU A 191 0.37 -25.60 -21.01
C LEU A 191 -1.05 -26.17 -20.87
N PRO A 192 -2.06 -25.33 -20.54
CA PRO A 192 -1.94 -23.91 -20.21
C PRO A 192 -1.27 -23.67 -18.85
N ALA A 193 -0.59 -22.53 -18.70
CA ALA A 193 0.10 -22.14 -17.47
C ALA A 193 -0.27 -20.72 -17.04
N VAL A 194 -0.03 -20.39 -15.77
CA VAL A 194 -0.23 -19.03 -15.24
C VAL A 194 1.10 -18.48 -14.76
N ILE A 195 1.56 -17.41 -15.40
CA ILE A 195 2.71 -16.63 -14.94
C ILE A 195 2.22 -15.66 -13.87
N LYS A 196 2.85 -15.72 -12.69
CA LYS A 196 2.51 -14.85 -11.56
C LYS A 196 3.76 -14.14 -11.07
N PRO A 197 3.68 -12.83 -10.79
CA PRO A 197 4.74 -12.15 -10.07
C PRO A 197 4.80 -12.67 -8.63
N ILE A 198 5.99 -12.68 -8.02
CA ILE A 198 6.16 -13.12 -6.62
C ILE A 198 5.33 -12.23 -5.70
N GLU A 199 5.40 -10.91 -5.88
CA GLU A 199 4.60 -9.91 -5.17
C GLU A 199 3.63 -9.23 -6.14
N SER A 200 2.43 -8.90 -5.67
CA SER A 200 1.38 -8.30 -6.51
C SER A 200 1.51 -6.78 -6.65
N TRP A 201 2.36 -6.16 -5.83
CA TRP A 201 2.62 -4.73 -5.80
C TRP A 201 4.09 -4.49 -5.52
N LEU A 202 4.75 -3.65 -6.33
CA LEU A 202 6.12 -3.22 -6.10
C LEU A 202 6.16 -1.71 -5.95
N TRP A 203 6.90 -1.23 -4.96
CA TRP A 203 7.30 0.17 -4.86
C TRP A 203 8.71 0.31 -5.43
N GLY A 204 8.86 1.12 -6.49
CA GLY A 204 10.16 1.66 -6.90
C GLY A 204 10.51 2.93 -6.11
N GLU A 205 11.63 3.57 -6.45
CA GLU A 205 12.12 4.77 -5.74
C GLU A 205 11.14 5.96 -5.70
N GLN A 206 10.15 5.99 -6.61
CA GLN A 206 9.18 7.09 -6.74
C GLN A 206 7.74 6.64 -7.11
N GLN A 207 7.51 5.37 -7.47
CA GLN A 207 6.21 4.93 -8.02
C GLN A 207 5.84 3.51 -7.61
N GLY A 208 4.56 3.29 -7.32
CA GLY A 208 3.99 1.96 -7.05
C GLY A 208 3.33 1.38 -8.30
N ALA A 209 3.61 0.11 -8.61
CA ALA A 209 3.00 -0.59 -9.74
C ALA A 209 2.36 -1.91 -9.31
N ARG A 210 1.15 -2.17 -9.81
CA ARG A 210 0.48 -3.46 -9.66
C ARG A 210 0.97 -4.42 -10.74
N LEU A 211 1.43 -5.59 -10.32
CA LEU A 211 1.76 -6.69 -11.22
C LEU A 211 0.58 -7.65 -11.34
N VAL A 212 0.28 -8.10 -12.56
CA VAL A 212 -0.87 -8.95 -12.85
C VAL A 212 -0.43 -10.37 -13.23
N CYS A 213 -1.27 -11.34 -12.87
CA CYS A 213 -1.10 -12.71 -13.35
C CYS A 213 -1.51 -12.78 -14.82
N LYS A 214 -0.83 -13.63 -15.60
CA LYS A 214 -1.14 -13.83 -17.01
C LYS A 214 -1.29 -15.31 -17.31
N LEU A 215 -2.43 -15.68 -17.89
CA LEU A 215 -2.65 -17.00 -18.47
C LEU A 215 -1.88 -17.05 -19.79
N VAL A 216 -1.13 -18.12 -19.99
CA VAL A 216 -0.41 -18.39 -21.23
C VAL A 216 -0.81 -19.76 -21.73
N THR A 217 -1.16 -19.81 -23.01
CA THR A 217 -1.61 -21.01 -23.72
C THR A 217 -0.61 -21.44 -24.80
N THR A 218 0.37 -20.57 -25.12
CA THR A 218 1.46 -20.85 -26.04
C THR A 218 2.83 -20.47 -25.44
N PRO A 219 3.93 -21.09 -25.89
CA PRO A 219 5.27 -20.69 -25.47
C PRO A 219 5.64 -19.25 -25.87
N GLU A 220 5.09 -18.75 -26.98
CA GLU A 220 5.34 -17.39 -27.43
C GLU A 220 4.67 -16.37 -26.51
N GLU A 221 3.43 -16.62 -26.08
CA GLU A 221 2.76 -15.79 -25.07
C GLU A 221 3.55 -15.72 -23.76
N ALA A 222 4.17 -16.84 -23.35
CA ALA A 222 4.95 -16.92 -22.13
C ALA A 222 6.24 -16.09 -22.17
N ARG A 223 6.94 -16.05 -23.31
CA ARG A 223 8.20 -15.29 -23.46
C ARG A 223 8.01 -13.77 -23.51
N ARG A 224 6.80 -13.30 -23.81
CA ARG A 224 6.46 -11.87 -23.89
C ARG A 224 6.12 -11.26 -22.52
N GLN A 225 6.10 -12.05 -21.43
CA GLN A 225 5.69 -11.60 -20.10
C GLN A 225 6.82 -11.13 -19.22
#